data_AF-A0A926P9T1-F1
#
_entry.id   AF-A0A926P9T1-F1
#
_cell.length_a   1.000
_cell.length_b   1.000
_cell.length_c   1.000
_cell.angle_alpha   90.00
_cell.angle_beta   90.00
_cell.angle_gamma   90.00
#
_symmetry.space_group_name_H-M   'P 1'
#
loop_
_entity.id
_entity.type
_entity.pdbx_description
1 polymer ?
#
loop_
_entity_poly.entity_id
_entity_poly.type
_entity_poly.pdbx_seq_one_letter_code
_entity_poly.pdbx_strand_id
1 'polypeptide(L)'
;MSNPMTWKYIFLLKAVINWVESIALLLTDSWIREWLGQPPLTNPEYLHLFLVLVFVIGLGYWWVGNDISHNHGIVKLGILAQSSVFIVLAYHTLVRSLHPFYLIPGVIDLSFAILFGLFLYSYGRIKPALE
;
A
#
# COMPACT_ATOMS: atom_id res chain seq x y z
N MET A 1 12.54 -18.19 -3.89
CA MET A 1 13.37 -17.46 -2.91
C MET A 1 12.71 -17.64 -1.54
N SER A 2 13.16 -18.60 -0.74
CA SER A 2 12.54 -18.99 0.54
C SER A 2 13.41 -18.58 1.72
N ASN A 3 13.76 -17.29 1.81
CA ASN A 3 14.39 -16.76 3.02
C ASN A 3 13.33 -15.99 3.83
N PRO A 4 12.90 -16.49 5.01
CA PRO A 4 11.90 -15.81 5.84
C PRO A 4 12.32 -14.39 6.24
N MET A 5 13.62 -14.12 6.34
CA MET A 5 14.13 -12.77 6.62
C MET A 5 13.79 -11.78 5.50
N THR A 6 13.82 -12.22 4.23
CA THR A 6 13.47 -11.36 3.09
C THR A 6 12.02 -10.90 3.17
N TRP A 7 11.09 -11.81 3.47
CA TRP A 7 9.67 -11.47 3.60
C TRP A 7 9.41 -10.52 4.76
N LYS A 8 10.04 -10.76 5.92
CA LYS A 8 10.00 -9.84 7.05
C LYS A 8 10.38 -8.42 6.64
N TYR A 9 11.52 -8.23 5.97
CA TYR A 9 11.96 -6.90 5.56
C TYR A 9 11.08 -6.27 4.48
N ILE A 10 10.46 -7.05 3.59
CA ILE A 10 9.50 -6.53 2.61
C ILE A 10 8.27 -5.93 3.32
N PHE A 11 7.72 -6.62 4.32
CA PHE A 11 6.57 -6.09 5.07
C PHE A 11 6.95 -4.87 5.92
N LEU A 12 8.12 -4.88 6.57
CA LEU A 12 8.61 -3.72 7.33
C LEU A 12 8.89 -2.52 6.42
N LEU A 13 9.49 -2.74 5.25
CA LEU A 13 9.68 -1.70 4.25
C LEU A 13 8.35 -1.11 3.82
N LYS A 14 7.34 -1.94 3.56
CA LYS A 14 6.01 -1.45 3.19
C LYS A 14 5.33 -0.66 4.32
N ALA A 15 5.51 -1.09 5.58
CA ALA A 15 5.03 -0.32 6.73
C ALA A 15 5.62 1.10 6.75
N VAL A 16 6.94 1.21 6.56
CA VAL A 16 7.65 2.50 6.51
C VAL A 16 7.18 3.34 5.32
N ILE A 17 7.05 2.75 4.13
CA ILE A 17 6.55 3.45 2.94
C ILE A 17 5.16 4.03 3.20
N ASN A 18 4.23 3.26 3.78
CA ASN A 18 2.89 3.74 4.11
C ASN A 18 2.92 4.94 5.08
N TRP A 19 3.75 4.89 6.12
CA TRP A 19 3.88 6.01 7.05
C TRP A 19 4.49 7.24 6.37
N VAL A 20 5.56 7.06 5.61
CA VAL A 20 6.19 8.15 4.85
C VAL A 20 5.20 8.75 3.86
N GLU A 21 4.45 7.95 3.13
CA GLU A 21 3.42 8.40 2.19
C GLU A 21 2.33 9.21 2.90
N SER A 22 1.81 8.71 4.03
CA SER A 22 0.78 9.40 4.80
C SER A 22 1.26 10.77 5.31
N ILE A 23 2.50 10.87 5.79
CA ILE A 23 3.08 12.11 6.31
C ILE A 23 3.47 13.04 5.16
N ALA A 24 4.08 12.52 4.09
CA ALA A 24 4.50 13.30 2.95
C ALA A 24 3.30 13.93 2.25
N LEU A 25 2.24 13.16 1.96
CA LEU A 25 1.03 13.71 1.32
C LEU A 25 0.34 14.73 2.21
N LEU A 26 0.30 14.52 3.54
CA LEU A 26 -0.26 15.50 4.48
C LEU A 26 0.42 16.88 4.35
N LEU A 27 1.75 16.88 4.19
CA LEU A 27 2.55 18.10 4.17
C LEU A 27 2.71 18.71 2.78
N THR A 28 2.54 17.92 1.71
CA THR A 28 2.93 18.32 0.35
C THR A 28 1.80 18.32 -0.68
N ASP A 29 0.59 17.84 -0.36
CA ASP A 29 -0.53 17.79 -1.33
C ASP A 29 -0.82 19.16 -1.97
N SER A 30 -0.85 20.25 -1.21
CA SER A 30 -1.09 21.60 -1.74
C SER A 30 -0.01 22.03 -2.74
N TRP A 31 1.26 21.81 -2.40
CA TRP A 31 2.39 22.11 -3.26
C TRP A 31 2.40 21.26 -4.53
N ILE A 32 2.11 19.95 -4.41
CA ILE A 32 2.00 19.04 -5.56
C ILE A 32 0.88 19.51 -6.50
N ARG A 33 -0.28 19.88 -5.96
CA ARG A 33 -1.41 20.38 -6.77
C ARG A 33 -1.07 21.65 -7.51
N GLU A 34 -0.46 22.62 -6.84
CA GLU A 34 -0.04 23.88 -7.46
C GLU A 34 0.96 23.63 -8.60
N TRP A 35 1.96 22.78 -8.37
CA TRP A 35 2.92 22.38 -9.39
C TRP A 35 2.27 21.68 -10.60
N LEU A 36 1.22 20.90 -10.35
CA LEU A 36 0.43 20.22 -11.39
C LEU A 36 -0.71 21.07 -11.99
N GLY A 37 -0.83 22.36 -11.60
CA GLY A 37 -1.91 23.25 -12.05
C GLY A 37 -3.31 22.77 -11.65
N GLN A 38 -3.43 21.99 -10.57
CA GLN A 38 -4.69 21.44 -10.07
C GLN A 38 -5.31 22.40 -9.05
N PRO A 39 -6.66 22.52 -9.03
CA PRO A 39 -7.33 23.29 -7.99
C PRO A 39 -7.11 22.67 -6.60
N PRO A 40 -7.22 23.47 -5.53
CA PRO A 40 -7.20 22.96 -4.16
C PRO A 40 -8.36 22.00 -3.93
N LEU A 41 -8.23 21.13 -2.92
CA LEU A 41 -9.29 20.21 -2.52
C LEU A 41 -10.52 20.98 -2.04
N THR A 42 -11.69 20.59 -2.55
CA THR A 42 -12.97 21.10 -2.05
C THR A 42 -13.29 20.57 -0.64
N ASN A 43 -12.93 19.30 -0.38
CA ASN A 43 -13.24 18.57 0.85
C ASN A 43 -11.96 17.91 1.41
N PRO A 44 -11.06 18.67 2.07
CA PRO A 44 -9.77 18.17 2.55
C PRO A 44 -9.87 17.09 3.64
N GLU A 45 -11.00 16.99 4.34
CA GLU A 45 -11.25 15.99 5.36
C GLU A 45 -11.18 14.55 4.82
N TYR A 46 -11.56 14.31 3.56
CA TYR A 46 -11.42 12.98 2.94
C TYR A 46 -9.97 12.59 2.71
N LEU A 47 -9.10 13.55 2.43
CA LEU A 47 -7.66 13.30 2.38
C LEU A 47 -7.17 12.90 3.77
N HIS A 48 -7.54 13.64 4.83
CA HIS A 48 -7.12 13.29 6.20
C HIS A 48 -7.58 11.89 6.62
N LEU A 49 -8.84 11.53 6.32
CA LEU A 49 -9.36 10.18 6.57
C LEU A 49 -8.56 9.12 5.83
N PHE A 50 -8.25 9.35 4.55
CA PHE A 50 -7.42 8.45 3.76
C PHE A 50 -6.02 8.29 4.36
N LEU A 51 -5.36 9.38 4.76
CA LEU A 51 -4.01 9.34 5.32
C LEU A 51 -3.96 8.58 6.64
N VAL A 52 -4.97 8.73 7.51
CA VAL A 52 -5.09 7.94 8.74
C VAL A 52 -5.25 6.45 8.42
N LEU A 53 -6.07 6.09 7.44
CA LEU A 53 -6.21 4.70 7.00
C LEU A 53 -4.89 4.14 6.44
N VAL A 54 -4.19 4.88 5.60
CA VAL A 54 -2.87 4.49 5.05
C VAL A 54 -1.87 4.25 6.18
N PHE A 55 -1.86 5.12 7.19
CA PHE A 55 -0.99 4.98 8.36
C PHE A 55 -1.31 3.71 9.16
N VAL A 56 -2.61 3.44 9.42
CA VAL A 56 -3.06 2.24 10.14
C VAL A 56 -2.77 0.96 9.35
N ILE A 57 -2.90 0.98 8.02
CA ILE A 57 -2.48 -0.14 7.17
C ILE A 57 -0.96 -0.39 7.33
N GLY A 58 -0.16 0.68 7.47
CA GLY A 58 1.26 0.57 7.81
C GLY A 58 1.51 -0.18 9.12
N LEU A 59 0.72 0.07 10.17
CA LEU A 59 0.78 -0.71 11.41
C LEU A 59 0.47 -2.20 11.17
N GLY A 60 -0.52 -2.49 10.32
CA GLY A 60 -0.84 -3.84 9.88
C GLY A 60 0.38 -4.55 9.29
N TYR A 61 1.09 -3.92 8.36
CA TYR A 61 2.30 -4.49 7.76
C TYR A 61 3.47 -4.60 8.75
N TRP A 62 3.57 -3.68 9.71
CA TRP A 62 4.54 -3.80 10.78
C TRP A 62 4.27 -5.06 11.64
N TRP A 63 3.01 -5.33 11.99
CA TRP A 63 2.64 -6.58 12.68
C TRP A 63 2.98 -7.83 11.85
N VAL A 64 2.68 -7.83 10.54
CA VAL A 64 3.10 -8.94 9.66
C VAL A 64 4.61 -9.10 9.64
N GLY A 65 5.38 -8.01 9.52
CA GLY A 65 6.84 -8.08 9.46
C GLY A 65 7.46 -8.64 10.75
N ASN A 66 6.83 -8.41 11.91
CA ASN A 66 7.29 -8.96 13.19
C ASN A 66 6.91 -10.42 13.39
N ASP A 67 5.79 -10.88 12.84
CA ASP A 67 5.38 -12.28 12.81
C ASP A 67 4.73 -12.64 11.47
N ILE A 68 5.57 -13.08 10.54
CA ILE A 68 5.15 -13.47 9.19
C ILE A 68 4.35 -14.77 9.17
N SER A 69 4.40 -15.59 10.23
CA SER A 69 3.75 -16.91 10.28
C SER A 69 2.27 -16.85 10.66
N HIS A 70 1.87 -15.89 11.51
CA HIS A 70 0.51 -15.85 12.06
C HIS A 70 -0.41 -14.83 11.39
N ASN A 71 0.14 -13.81 10.73
CA ASN A 71 -0.64 -12.64 10.29
C ASN A 71 -1.16 -12.72 8.84
N HIS A 72 -1.37 -13.91 8.28
CA HIS A 72 -1.81 -14.08 6.89
C HIS A 72 -3.15 -13.40 6.55
N GLY A 73 -4.04 -13.24 7.54
CA GLY A 73 -5.29 -12.49 7.36
C GLY A 73 -5.04 -11.03 6.99
N ILE A 74 -4.09 -10.39 7.67
CA ILE A 74 -3.67 -9.01 7.40
C ILE A 74 -3.02 -8.91 6.01
N VAL A 75 -2.24 -9.91 5.61
CA VAL A 75 -1.64 -9.94 4.26
C VAL A 75 -2.73 -9.98 3.17
N LYS A 76 -3.75 -10.84 3.31
CA LYS A 76 -4.87 -10.90 2.37
C LYS A 76 -5.62 -9.58 2.29
N LEU A 77 -5.89 -8.95 3.44
CA LEU A 77 -6.49 -7.63 3.51
C LEU A 77 -5.62 -6.57 2.83
N GLY A 78 -4.31 -6.63 3.02
CA GLY A 78 -3.34 -5.73 2.38
C GLY A 78 -3.28 -5.87 0.86
N ILE A 79 -3.40 -7.09 0.33
CA ILE A 79 -3.54 -7.33 -1.11
C ILE A 79 -4.80 -6.64 -1.62
N LEU A 80 -5.95 -6.90 -0.98
CA LEU A 80 -7.23 -6.32 -1.38
C LEU A 80 -7.19 -4.78 -1.33
N ALA A 81 -6.66 -4.21 -0.25
CA ALA A 81 -6.55 -2.77 -0.07
C ALA A 81 -5.71 -2.11 -1.16
N GLN A 82 -4.48 -2.60 -1.37
CA GLN A 82 -3.55 -2.02 -2.36
C GLN A 82 -4.05 -2.18 -3.80
N SER A 83 -4.58 -3.35 -4.15
CA SER A 83 -5.20 -3.55 -5.46
C SER A 83 -6.40 -2.62 -5.67
N SER A 84 -7.23 -2.43 -4.64
CA SER A 84 -8.38 -1.52 -4.73
C SER A 84 -7.95 -0.06 -4.92
N VAL A 85 -6.94 0.41 -4.18
CA VAL A 85 -6.37 1.76 -4.33
C VAL A 85 -5.85 1.96 -5.76
N PHE A 86 -5.07 1.01 -6.28
CA PHE A 86 -4.58 1.08 -7.66
C PHE A 86 -5.73 1.13 -8.67
N ILE A 87 -6.75 0.28 -8.53
CA ILE A 87 -7.90 0.25 -9.45
C ILE A 87 -8.63 1.60 -9.46
N VAL A 88 -8.87 2.19 -8.29
CA VAL A 88 -9.51 3.50 -8.17
C VAL A 88 -8.67 4.59 -8.84
N LEU A 89 -7.36 4.65 -8.56
CA LEU A 89 -6.46 5.61 -9.18
C LEU A 89 -6.39 5.43 -10.70
N ALA A 90 -6.23 4.19 -11.18
CA ALA A 90 -6.15 3.87 -12.60
C ALA A 90 -7.44 4.24 -13.34
N TYR A 91 -8.60 3.96 -12.74
CA TYR A 91 -9.90 4.36 -13.30
C TYR A 91 -10.00 5.88 -13.44
N HIS A 92 -9.72 6.63 -12.37
CA HIS A 92 -9.80 8.09 -12.39
C HIS A 92 -8.77 8.75 -13.30
N THR A 93 -7.58 8.14 -13.47
CA THR A 93 -6.61 8.56 -14.47
C THR A 93 -7.11 8.27 -15.89
N LEU A 94 -7.73 7.11 -16.13
CA LEU A 94 -8.24 6.71 -17.45
C LEU A 94 -9.37 7.63 -17.94
N VAL A 95 -10.30 8.00 -17.05
CA VAL A 95 -11.38 8.96 -17.36
C VAL A 95 -10.94 10.42 -17.29
N ARG A 96 -9.63 10.68 -17.13
CA ARG A 96 -9.01 12.02 -17.06
C ARG A 96 -9.51 12.91 -15.92
N SER A 97 -10.11 12.34 -14.88
CA SER A 97 -10.50 13.08 -13.67
C SER A 97 -9.36 13.24 -12.66
N LEU A 98 -8.25 12.53 -12.86
CA LEU A 98 -7.07 12.57 -12.00
C LEU A 98 -5.81 12.68 -12.86
N HIS A 99 -4.91 13.58 -12.48
CA HIS A 99 -3.62 13.73 -13.17
C HIS A 99 -2.79 12.42 -13.07
N PRO A 100 -2.18 11.93 -14.16
CA PRO A 100 -1.47 10.63 -14.16
C PRO A 100 -0.34 10.51 -13.12
N PHE A 101 0.22 11.62 -12.66
CA PHE A 101 1.22 11.65 -11.60
C PHE A 101 0.76 10.94 -10.32
N TYR A 102 -0.53 11.04 -9.97
CA TYR A 102 -1.10 10.39 -8.79
C TYR A 102 -1.19 8.86 -8.93
N LEU A 103 -0.92 8.29 -10.11
CA LEU A 103 -0.89 6.84 -10.31
C LEU A 103 0.42 6.19 -9.80
N ILE A 104 1.49 6.98 -9.65
CA ILE A 104 2.81 6.51 -9.17
C ILE A 104 2.70 5.73 -7.85
N PRO A 105 2.10 6.27 -6.77
CA PRO A 105 1.92 5.52 -5.52
C PRO A 105 1.09 4.25 -5.73
N GLY A 106 0.04 4.30 -6.56
CA GLY A 106 -0.77 3.12 -6.89
C GLY A 106 0.01 1.99 -7.54
N VAL A 107 0.98 2.30 -8.41
CA VAL A 107 1.85 1.29 -9.05
C VAL A 107 2.80 0.66 -8.03
N ILE A 108 3.32 1.47 -7.09
CA ILE A 108 4.14 0.97 -5.97
C ILE A 108 3.31 0.01 -5.12
N ASP A 109 2.09 0.40 -4.76
CA ASP A 109 1.14 -0.43 -4.01
C ASP A 109 0.82 -1.75 -4.70
N LEU A 110 0.53 -1.71 -6.00
CA LEU A 110 0.26 -2.92 -6.78
C LEU A 110 1.46 -3.87 -6.79
N SER A 111 2.67 -3.33 -6.88
CA SER A 111 3.91 -4.11 -6.83
C SER A 111 4.04 -4.86 -5.50
N PHE A 112 3.74 -4.20 -4.38
CA PHE A 112 3.70 -4.85 -3.06
C PHE A 112 2.56 -5.86 -2.93
N ALA A 113 1.37 -5.57 -3.48
CA ALA A 113 0.26 -6.53 -3.50
C ALA A 113 0.65 -7.84 -4.22
N ILE A 114 1.38 -7.74 -5.34
CA ILE A 114 1.91 -8.90 -6.06
C ILE A 114 2.92 -9.65 -5.19
N LEU A 115 3.86 -8.95 -4.54
CA LEU A 115 4.82 -9.56 -3.62
C LEU A 115 4.13 -10.28 -2.45
N PHE A 116 3.04 -9.74 -1.93
CA PHE A 116 2.25 -10.36 -0.86
C PHE A 116 1.53 -11.62 -1.34
N GLY A 117 1.00 -11.62 -2.57
CA GLY A 117 0.47 -12.81 -3.20
C GLY A 117 1.51 -13.91 -3.36
N LEU A 118 2.72 -13.54 -3.83
CA LEU A 118 3.86 -14.46 -3.92
C LEU A 118 4.28 -15.01 -2.56
N PHE A 119 4.28 -14.17 -1.52
CA PHE A 119 4.53 -14.59 -0.15
C PHE A 119 3.53 -15.68 0.29
N LEU A 120 2.23 -15.41 0.20
CA LEU A 120 1.19 -16.37 0.60
C LEU A 120 1.26 -17.67 -0.19
N TYR A 121 1.52 -17.58 -1.51
CA TYR A 121 1.71 -18.75 -2.35
C TYR A 121 2.93 -19.58 -1.92
N SER A 122 4.05 -18.91 -1.64
CA SER A 122 5.28 -19.58 -1.18
C SER A 122 5.10 -20.27 0.18
N TYR A 123 4.38 -19.63 1.10
CA TYR A 123 4.12 -20.17 2.44
C TYR A 123 3.16 -21.38 2.39
N GLY A 124 2.10 -21.27 1.58
CA GLY A 124 1.15 -22.36 1.37
C GLY A 124 1.74 -23.61 0.73
N ARG A 125 2.87 -23.51 0.02
CA ARG A 125 3.59 -24.66 -0.56
C ARG A 125 4.53 -25.38 0.42
N ILE A 126 4.95 -24.71 1.49
CA ILE A 126 5.87 -25.29 2.49
C ILE A 126 5.08 -26.05 3.57
N LYS A 127 3.87 -25.58 3.91
CA LYS A 127 3.00 -26.21 4.91
C LYS A 127 2.57 -27.67 4.60
N PRO A 128 2.19 -28.07 3.37
CA PRO A 128 1.81 -29.45 3.08
C PRO A 128 2.97 -30.46 3.07
N ALA A 129 4.21 -30.04 3.30
CA ALA A 129 5.38 -30.94 3.35
C ALA A 129 5.76 -31.37 4.78
N LEU A 130 5.04 -30.92 5.80
CA LEU A 130 5.34 -31.14 7.23
C LEU A 130 4.18 -31.80 8.00
N GLU A 131 3.09 -32.14 7.32
CA GLU A 131 1.99 -32.99 7.80
C GLU A 131 2.03 -34.33 7.06
#